data_AF-A0A2E1IJJ9-F1
#
_entry.id   AF-A0A2E1IJJ9-F1
#
_cell.length_a   1.000
_cell.length_b   1.000
_cell.length_c   1.000
_cell.angle_alpha   90.00
_cell.angle_beta   90.00
_cell.angle_gamma   90.00
#
_symmetry.space_group_name_H-M   'P 1'
#
loop_
_entity.id
_entity.type
_entity.pdbx_description
1 polymer ?
#
loop_
_entity_poly.entity_id
_entity_poly.type
_entity_poly.pdbx_seq_one_letter_code
_entity_poly.pdbx_strand_id
1 'polypeptide(L)'
;MSTAQAPPSNGDLPRAFANRKELNDLLAHTFPEAEGELSPLHGGRQAAEERLKQIDAKRYARSRNHLNGAVTGLSPYIRHGVITLAEVR
;
A
#
# COMPACT_ATOMS: atom_id res chain seq x y z
N MET A 1 -18.80 -8.97 -10.61
CA MET A 1 -18.38 -8.08 -11.72
C MET A 1 -16.96 -8.45 -12.08
N SER A 2 -16.77 -9.11 -13.23
CA SER A 2 -15.47 -9.61 -13.70
C SER A 2 -14.72 -8.46 -14.37
N THR A 3 -13.58 -8.05 -13.84
CA THR A 3 -12.71 -7.06 -14.51
C THR A 3 -11.88 -7.79 -15.56
N ALA A 4 -12.28 -7.64 -16.83
CA ALA A 4 -11.46 -8.05 -17.96
C ALA A 4 -10.16 -7.25 -17.94
N GLN A 5 -9.03 -7.94 -17.81
CA GLN A 5 -7.71 -7.34 -17.82
C GLN A 5 -7.34 -7.03 -19.27
N ALA A 6 -6.98 -5.77 -19.56
CA ALA A 6 -6.48 -5.36 -20.87
C ALA A 6 -5.23 -6.19 -21.25
N PRO A 7 -5.04 -6.51 -22.55
CA PRO A 7 -3.88 -7.28 -22.99
C PRO A 7 -2.59 -6.54 -22.59
N PRO A 8 -1.54 -7.24 -22.12
CA PRO A 8 -0.30 -6.60 -21.72
C PRO A 8 0.35 -5.94 -22.94
N SER A 9 0.55 -4.62 -22.87
CA SER A 9 1.45 -3.90 -23.76
C SER A 9 2.88 -4.37 -23.53
N ASN A 10 3.67 -4.57 -24.59
CA ASN A 10 5.09 -4.94 -24.48
C ASN A 10 5.81 -3.96 -23.54
N GLY A 11 6.10 -4.39 -22.31
CA GLY A 11 6.73 -3.58 -21.24
C GLY A 11 5.95 -3.52 -19.92
N ASP A 12 4.69 -3.94 -19.88
CA ASP A 12 3.91 -3.96 -18.63
C ASP A 12 4.30 -5.13 -17.72
N LEU A 13 4.47 -4.86 -16.44
CA LEU A 13 4.63 -5.91 -15.43
C LEU A 13 3.30 -6.65 -15.18
N PRO A 14 3.35 -7.96 -14.86
CA PRO A 14 2.19 -8.71 -14.41
C PRO A 14 1.47 -8.02 -13.25
N ARG A 15 0.14 -8.04 -13.27
CA ARG A 15 -0.71 -7.39 -12.26
C ARG A 15 -1.39 -8.38 -11.31
N ALA A 16 -1.26 -9.68 -11.57
CA ALA A 16 -1.86 -10.75 -10.79
C ALA A 16 -0.78 -11.77 -10.41
N PHE A 17 -0.76 -12.15 -9.14
CA PHE A 17 0.17 -13.09 -8.52
C PHE A 17 -0.60 -14.01 -7.59
N ALA A 18 -0.19 -15.26 -7.44
CA ALA A 18 -0.88 -16.17 -6.52
C ALA A 18 -0.61 -15.79 -5.06
N ASN A 19 0.56 -15.20 -4.79
CA ASN A 19 0.97 -14.78 -3.45
C ASN A 19 2.02 -13.65 -3.51
N ARG A 20 2.32 -13.06 -2.34
CA ARG A 20 3.29 -11.96 -2.20
C ARG A 20 4.72 -12.37 -2.56
N LYS A 21 5.09 -13.65 -2.36
CA LYS A 21 6.42 -14.15 -2.66
C LYS A 21 6.71 -14.09 -4.16
N GLU A 22 5.76 -14.49 -5.00
CA GLU A 22 5.90 -14.40 -6.45
C GLU A 22 6.13 -12.96 -6.93
N LEU A 23 5.41 -11.98 -6.36
CA LEU A 23 5.65 -10.57 -6.67
C LEU A 23 7.06 -10.13 -6.27
N ASN A 24 7.53 -10.54 -5.09
CA ASN A 24 8.86 -10.20 -4.60
C ASN A 24 9.96 -10.80 -5.47
N ASP A 25 9.84 -12.09 -5.82
CA ASP A 25 10.78 -12.80 -6.68
C ASP A 25 10.87 -12.13 -8.07
N LEU A 26 9.71 -11.73 -8.65
CA LEU A 26 9.67 -11.01 -9.92
C LEU A 26 10.42 -9.67 -9.83
N LEU A 27 10.16 -8.87 -8.79
CA LEU A 27 10.76 -7.55 -8.65
C LEU A 27 12.27 -7.65 -8.41
N ALA A 28 12.72 -8.60 -7.59
CA ALA A 28 14.15 -8.85 -7.37
C ALA A 28 14.86 -9.29 -8.65
N HIS A 29 14.20 -10.09 -9.50
CA HIS A 29 14.74 -10.47 -10.80
C HIS A 29 14.74 -9.30 -11.81
N THR A 30 13.69 -8.49 -11.82
CA THR A 30 13.51 -7.39 -12.78
C THR A 30 14.40 -6.19 -12.46
N PHE A 31 14.62 -5.91 -11.18
CA PHE A 31 15.37 -4.75 -10.67
C PHE A 31 16.46 -5.22 -9.69
N PRO A 32 17.49 -5.92 -10.17
CA PRO A 32 18.53 -6.50 -9.30
C PRO A 32 19.33 -5.46 -8.52
N GLU A 33 19.36 -4.21 -8.96
CA GLU A 33 19.99 -3.08 -8.26
C GLU A 33 19.16 -2.52 -7.10
N ALA A 34 17.88 -2.88 -7.00
CA ALA A 34 17.03 -2.41 -5.91
C ALA A 34 17.33 -3.19 -4.62
N GLU A 35 17.62 -2.46 -3.55
CA GLU A 35 17.90 -3.06 -2.24
C GLU A 35 16.62 -3.26 -1.42
N GLY A 36 16.53 -4.42 -0.78
CA GLY A 36 15.51 -4.72 0.22
C GLY A 36 14.29 -5.48 -0.32
N GLU A 37 13.47 -5.93 0.63
CA GLU A 37 12.23 -6.67 0.37
C GLU A 37 11.05 -5.73 0.17
N LEU A 38 9.95 -6.26 -0.36
CA LEU A 38 8.67 -5.55 -0.39
C LEU A 38 8.29 -5.00 1.00
N SER A 39 7.90 -3.73 1.04
CA SER A 39 7.33 -3.08 2.24
C SER A 39 6.28 -3.96 2.91
N PRO A 40 6.21 -4.09 4.24
CA PRO A 40 5.16 -4.86 4.91
C PRO A 40 3.75 -4.27 4.70
N LEU A 41 3.65 -3.03 4.22
CA LEU A 41 2.39 -2.38 3.93
C LEU A 41 1.69 -3.07 2.75
N HIS A 42 0.44 -3.46 2.99
CA HIS A 42 -0.41 -4.04 1.96
C HIS A 42 -1.14 -2.93 1.22
N GLY A 43 -1.05 -2.91 -0.10
CA GLY A 43 -1.79 -1.96 -0.92
C GLY A 43 -3.28 -2.30 -1.03
N GLY A 44 -4.02 -1.44 -1.72
CA GLY A 44 -5.42 -1.68 -2.05
C GLY A 44 -6.43 -1.16 -1.02
N ARG A 45 -7.70 -1.16 -1.43
CA ARG A 45 -8.82 -0.54 -0.72
C ARG A 45 -9.06 -1.16 0.65
N GLN A 46 -9.07 -2.49 0.74
CA GLN A 46 -9.36 -3.21 1.97
C GLN A 46 -8.34 -2.87 3.08
N ALA A 47 -7.04 -2.95 2.77
CA ALA A 47 -6.00 -2.61 3.74
C ALA A 47 -6.06 -1.13 4.18
N ALA A 48 -6.43 -0.22 3.27
CA ALA A 48 -6.64 1.19 3.59
C ALA A 48 -7.79 1.38 4.59
N GLU A 49 -8.92 0.69 4.38
CA GLU A 49 -10.09 0.75 5.28
C GLU A 49 -9.81 0.13 6.65
N GLU A 50 -9.08 -0.99 6.68
CA GLU A 50 -8.61 -1.60 7.93
C GLU A 50 -7.75 -0.61 8.72
N ARG A 51 -6.82 0.09 8.03
CA ARG A 51 -5.97 1.10 8.68
C ARG A 51 -6.77 2.32 9.15
N LEU A 52 -7.74 2.77 8.36
CA LEU A 52 -8.63 3.88 8.69
C LEU A 52 -9.44 3.59 9.97
N LYS A 53 -9.98 2.38 10.11
CA LYS A 53 -10.74 1.95 11.30
C LYS A 53 -9.91 1.93 12.58
N GLN A 54 -8.59 1.81 12.48
CA GLN A 54 -7.66 1.73 13.61
C GLN A 54 -7.10 3.09 14.05
N ILE A 55 -7.57 4.20 13.45
CA ILE A 55 -7.07 5.53 13.80
C ILE A 55 -7.55 5.95 15.18
N ASP A 56 -6.59 6.33 16.02
CA ASP A 56 -6.84 7.06 17.26
C ASP A 56 -6.30 8.49 17.13
N ALA A 57 -7.20 9.41 16.74
CA ALA A 57 -6.86 10.82 16.52
C ALA A 57 -6.34 11.50 17.80
N LYS A 58 -6.88 11.14 18.97
CA LYS A 58 -6.47 11.73 20.26
C LYS A 58 -5.06 11.31 20.61
N ARG A 59 -4.73 10.03 20.44
CA ARG A 59 -3.38 9.50 20.69
C ARG A 59 -2.38 10.04 19.68
N TYR A 60 -2.75 10.15 18.41
CA TYR A 60 -1.89 10.77 17.40
C TYR A 60 -1.58 12.23 17.75
N ALA A 61 -2.59 13.04 18.10
CA ALA A 61 -2.40 14.45 18.46
C ALA A 61 -1.40 14.66 19.62
N ARG A 62 -1.41 13.75 20.59
CA ARG A 62 -0.48 13.74 21.74
C ARG A 62 0.93 13.28 21.40
N SER A 63 1.13 12.52 20.30
CA SER A 63 2.39 11.85 19.98
C SER A 63 2.96 12.20 18.60
N ARG A 64 2.39 13.19 17.91
CA ARG A 64 2.71 13.57 16.52
C ARG A 64 4.17 13.92 16.24
N ASN A 65 4.96 14.28 17.26
CA ASN A 65 6.39 14.58 17.13
C ASN A 65 7.29 13.53 17.79
N HIS A 66 6.71 12.40 18.23
CA HIS A 66 7.49 11.30 18.80
C HIS A 66 7.93 10.37 17.67
N LEU A 67 9.19 9.93 17.69
CA LEU A 67 9.74 8.99 16.70
C LEU A 67 8.91 7.69 16.60
N ASN A 68 8.36 7.24 17.73
CA ASN A 68 7.49 6.06 17.83
C ASN A 68 6.04 6.45 18.18
N GLY A 69 5.58 7.60 17.68
CA GLY A 69 4.23 8.10 17.89
C GLY A 69 3.15 7.26 17.21
N ALA A 70 1.89 7.58 17.50
CA ALA A 70 0.74 6.87 16.93
C ALA A 70 0.43 7.33 15.49
N VAL A 71 1.41 7.21 14.59
CA VAL A 71 1.28 7.57 13.17
C VAL A 71 0.23 6.69 12.50
N THR A 72 -0.70 7.30 11.79
CA THR A 72 -1.86 6.61 11.19
C THR A 72 -1.47 5.66 10.06
N GLY A 73 -0.33 5.86 9.40
CA GLY A 73 0.09 5.06 8.25
C GLY A 73 -0.82 5.21 7.03
N LEU A 74 -1.66 6.25 6.96
CA LEU A 74 -2.57 6.48 5.84
C LEU A 74 -1.91 7.15 4.62
N SER A 75 -0.72 7.71 4.77
CA SER A 75 -0.06 8.50 3.72
C SER A 75 0.08 7.78 2.37
N PRO A 76 0.47 6.49 2.26
CA PRO A 76 0.52 5.83 0.95
C PRO A 76 -0.86 5.66 0.33
N TYR A 77 -1.90 5.38 1.11
CA TYR A 77 -3.26 5.21 0.57
C TYR A 77 -3.86 6.53 0.07
N ILE A 78 -3.63 7.62 0.80
CA ILE A 78 -4.07 8.97 0.40
C ILE A 78 -3.29 9.42 -0.84
N ARG A 79 -1.95 9.29 -0.83
CA ARG A 79 -1.07 9.71 -1.93
C ARG A 79 -1.46 9.05 -3.26
N HIS A 80 -1.81 7.77 -3.22
CA HIS A 80 -2.17 7.00 -4.41
C HIS A 80 -3.67 6.96 -4.69
N GLY A 81 -4.49 7.76 -4.00
CA GLY A 81 -5.93 7.89 -4.27
C GLY A 81 -6.77 6.65 -3.92
N VAL A 82 -6.23 5.74 -3.09
CA VAL A 82 -6.95 4.53 -2.64
C VAL A 82 -8.11 4.90 -1.71
N ILE A 83 -7.90 5.93 -0.89
CA ILE A 83 -8.91 6.61 -0.09
C ILE A 83 -8.75 8.12 -0.26
N THR A 84 -9.86 8.84 -0.20
CA THR A 84 -9.90 10.30 -0.33
C THR A 84 -9.85 10.99 1.03
N LEU A 85 -9.45 12.26 1.06
CA LEU A 85 -9.52 13.07 2.29
C LEU A 85 -10.95 13.22 2.83
N ALA A 86 -11.96 13.14 1.97
CA ALA A 86 -13.35 13.20 2.39
C ALA A 86 -13.78 11.94 3.17
N GLU A 87 -13.14 10.80 2.92
CA GLU A 87 -13.36 9.55 3.66
C GLU A 87 -12.57 9.51 4.98
N VAL A 88 -11.51 10.33 5.10
CA VAL A 88 -10.70 10.47 6.33
C VAL A 88 -11.21 11.68 7.14
N ARG A 89 -12.39 11.53 7.73
CA ARG A 89 -13.02 12.54 8.60
C ARG A 89 -13.09 12.08 10.04
#